data_AF-A0A519WPA7-F1
#
_entry.id   AF-A0A519WPA7-F1
#
_cell.length_a   1.000
_cell.length_b   1.000
_cell.length_c   1.000
_cell.angle_alpha   90.00
_cell.angle_beta   90.00
_cell.angle_gamma   90.00
#
_symmetry.space_group_name_H-M   'P 1'
#
loop_
_entity.id
_entity.type
_entity.pdbx_description
1 polymer ?
#
loop_
_entity_poly.entity_id
_entity_poly.type
_entity_poly.pdbx_seq_one_letter_code
_entity_poly.pdbx_strand_id
1 'polypeptide(L)'
;MKPITALQSGILRRLIPCFIIITFLFIAAKAQSSKSKKLPRIQLKSIKAPEKVIIDGKIEDWSVGFSAFNSNTNTFYTIANDASNLYLIIKSGNYEAMQKMILGGVSLMIKHEKSEFKVFYPAYNKSNPNWISNWGSSVSINSPLFSNKIADSIMKERNQTLAKRIKMIGVKEFGAETDTLHSVYNAKGIVARSRFDLEGNYIAEWSIPLS
;
A
#
# COMPACT_ATOMS: atom_id res chain seq x y z
N MET A 1 -33.82 35.18 -60.03
CA MET A 1 -33.22 34.37 -58.96
C MET A 1 -31.83 33.93 -59.41
N LYS A 2 -30.75 34.45 -58.81
CA LYS A 2 -29.36 34.03 -59.11
C LYS A 2 -28.98 32.86 -58.18
N PRO A 3 -28.36 31.77 -58.67
CA PRO A 3 -28.08 30.60 -57.84
C PRO A 3 -26.86 30.85 -56.95
N ILE A 4 -27.09 30.73 -55.64
CA ILE A 4 -26.06 30.70 -54.60
C ILE A 4 -25.49 29.27 -54.56
N THR A 5 -24.59 28.91 -55.47
CA THR A 5 -24.07 27.53 -55.51
C THR A 5 -22.56 27.39 -55.73
N ALA A 6 -21.84 28.47 -56.07
CA ALA A 6 -20.41 28.36 -56.39
C ALA A 6 -19.46 28.64 -55.20
N LEU A 7 -19.87 29.42 -54.19
CA LEU A 7 -18.99 29.87 -53.10
C LEU A 7 -18.94 28.92 -51.90
N GLN A 8 -19.95 28.07 -51.69
CA GLN A 8 -19.99 27.16 -50.54
C GLN A 8 -19.19 25.86 -50.73
N SER A 9 -18.95 25.42 -51.98
CA SER A 9 -18.27 24.15 -52.27
C SER A 9 -16.74 24.20 -52.11
N GLY A 10 -16.14 25.38 -52.30
CA GLY A 10 -14.69 25.58 -52.16
C GLY A 10 -14.22 25.63 -50.71
N ILE A 11 -15.02 26.24 -49.82
CA ILE A 11 -14.72 26.35 -48.38
C ILE A 11 -14.89 24.99 -47.69
N LEU A 12 -15.96 24.25 -48.02
CA LEU A 12 -16.21 22.93 -47.46
C LEU A 12 -15.13 21.91 -47.84
N ARG A 13 -14.60 21.96 -49.08
CA ARG A 13 -13.51 21.09 -49.54
C ARG A 13 -12.15 21.39 -48.91
N ARG A 14 -11.92 22.62 -48.42
CA ARG A 14 -10.67 23.01 -47.73
C ARG A 14 -10.71 22.72 -46.22
N LEU A 15 -11.89 22.62 -45.62
CA LEU A 15 -12.06 22.37 -44.18
C LEU A 15 -12.04 20.87 -43.80
N ILE A 16 -12.45 19.99 -44.69
CA ILE A 16 -12.44 18.53 -44.49
C ILE A 16 -11.05 17.96 -44.14
N PRO A 17 -9.95 18.29 -44.87
CA PRO A 17 -8.63 17.80 -44.50
C PRO A 17 -8.14 18.39 -43.16
N CYS A 18 -8.54 19.62 -42.83
CA CYS A 18 -8.17 20.28 -41.57
C CYS A 18 -8.83 19.58 -40.36
N PHE A 19 -10.10 19.17 -40.48
CA PHE A 19 -10.80 18.42 -39.44
C PHE A 19 -10.23 17.01 -39.21
N ILE A 20 -9.82 16.32 -40.27
CA ILE A 20 -9.19 14.99 -40.17
C ILE A 20 -7.81 15.10 -39.51
N ILE A 21 -7.01 16.12 -39.85
CA ILE A 21 -5.69 16.35 -39.25
C ILE A 21 -5.81 16.74 -37.76
N ILE A 22 -6.79 17.57 -37.38
CA ILE A 22 -7.03 17.94 -35.97
C ILE A 22 -7.50 16.74 -35.15
N THR A 23 -8.33 15.86 -35.72
CA THR A 23 -8.80 14.65 -35.03
C THR A 23 -7.66 13.63 -34.82
N PHE A 24 -6.73 13.51 -35.77
CA PHE A 24 -5.54 12.66 -35.62
C PHE A 24 -4.55 13.20 -34.57
N LEU A 25 -4.41 14.53 -34.44
CA LEU A 25 -3.58 15.16 -33.41
C LEU A 25 -4.13 14.92 -31.99
N PHE A 26 -5.45 14.89 -31.81
CA PHE A 26 -6.09 14.62 -30.52
C PHE A 26 -5.94 13.17 -30.03
N ILE A 27 -5.79 12.20 -30.94
CA ILE A 27 -5.59 10.78 -30.59
C ILE A 27 -4.13 10.54 -30.15
N ALA A 28 -3.16 11.20 -30.79
CA ALA A 28 -1.74 11.09 -30.43
C ALA A 28 -1.40 11.73 -29.06
N ALA A 29 -2.17 12.72 -28.61
CA ALA A 29 -1.96 13.38 -27.31
C ALA A 29 -2.31 12.50 -26.09
N LYS A 30 -3.00 11.37 -26.27
CA LYS A 30 -3.30 10.43 -25.17
C LYS A 30 -2.23 9.38 -24.92
N ALA A 31 -1.19 9.32 -25.75
CA ALA A 31 -0.04 8.44 -25.54
C ALA A 31 0.99 9.09 -24.59
N GLN A 32 0.55 9.54 -23.41
CA GLN A 32 1.49 9.77 -22.32
C GLN A 32 1.95 8.41 -21.81
N SER A 33 3.08 7.95 -22.34
CA SER A 33 3.88 6.90 -21.73
C SER A 33 4.04 7.25 -20.26
N SER A 34 3.38 6.48 -19.39
CA SER A 34 3.66 6.46 -17.97
C SER A 34 5.11 5.99 -17.85
N LYS A 35 6.02 6.95 -17.69
CA LYS A 35 7.36 6.64 -17.22
C LYS A 35 7.15 6.17 -15.79
N SER A 36 7.10 4.85 -15.60
CA SER A 36 7.18 4.23 -14.29
C SER A 36 8.46 4.76 -13.62
N LYS A 37 8.31 5.80 -12.79
CA LYS A 37 9.41 6.36 -12.03
C LYS A 37 9.73 5.33 -10.96
N LYS A 38 10.91 4.72 -11.07
CA LYS A 38 11.44 3.84 -10.04
C LYS A 38 11.35 4.55 -8.69
N LEU A 39 10.66 3.94 -7.74
CA LEU A 39 10.46 4.52 -6.42
C LEU A 39 11.82 4.75 -5.73
N PRO A 40 11.99 5.85 -4.99
CA PRO A 40 13.20 6.08 -4.23
C PRO A 40 13.31 5.06 -3.09
N ARG A 41 14.53 4.81 -2.62
CA ARG A 41 14.75 3.93 -1.47
C ARG A 41 14.23 4.53 -0.16
N ILE A 42 14.29 5.85 -0.05
CA ILE A 42 13.89 6.63 1.11
C ILE A 42 12.78 7.60 0.69
N GLN A 43 11.70 7.67 1.46
CA GLN A 43 10.69 8.71 1.30
C GLN A 43 11.25 10.04 1.82
N LEU A 44 11.57 10.96 0.92
CA LEU A 44 12.17 12.26 1.28
C LEU A 44 11.14 13.36 1.53
N LYS A 45 9.90 13.18 1.06
CA LYS A 45 8.84 14.19 1.16
C LYS A 45 7.73 13.69 2.07
N SER A 46 7.25 14.58 2.94
CA SER A 46 5.98 14.34 3.64
C SER A 46 4.83 14.34 2.64
N ILE A 47 3.85 13.48 2.89
CA ILE A 47 2.62 13.42 2.10
C ILE A 47 1.41 13.45 3.03
N LYS A 48 0.34 14.08 2.55
CA LYS A 48 -0.95 14.08 3.24
C LYS A 48 -1.59 12.69 3.09
N ALA A 49 -2.16 12.17 4.16
CA ALA A 49 -2.96 10.94 4.11
C ALA A 49 -4.21 11.14 3.23
N PRO A 50 -4.71 10.07 2.58
CA PRO A 50 -6.04 10.07 1.95
C PRO A 50 -7.13 10.51 2.93
N GLU A 51 -8.23 11.09 2.44
CA GLU A 51 -9.27 11.66 3.30
C GLU A 51 -9.96 10.64 4.23
N LYS A 52 -9.96 9.36 3.84
CA LYS A 52 -10.57 8.28 4.60
C LYS A 52 -9.67 7.05 4.56
N VAL A 53 -8.76 6.96 5.51
CA VAL A 53 -7.92 5.77 5.71
C VAL A 53 -8.60 4.85 6.71
N ILE A 54 -8.88 3.62 6.32
CA ILE A 54 -9.35 2.56 7.21
C ILE A 54 -8.19 1.60 7.43
N ILE A 55 -7.81 1.40 8.69
CA ILE A 55 -6.75 0.45 9.05
C ILE A 55 -7.33 -0.95 9.09
N ASP A 56 -7.36 -1.64 7.95
CA ASP A 56 -7.86 -3.01 7.80
C ASP A 56 -6.89 -3.94 7.06
N GLY A 57 -5.70 -3.45 6.70
CA GLY A 57 -4.65 -4.18 5.99
C GLY A 57 -4.87 -4.24 4.48
N LYS A 58 -5.65 -3.32 3.91
CA LYS A 58 -5.95 -3.25 2.48
C LYS A 58 -5.32 -2.02 1.85
N ILE A 59 -4.89 -2.14 0.60
CA ILE A 59 -4.17 -1.07 -0.11
C ILE A 59 -5.11 -0.05 -0.74
N GLU A 60 -6.39 -0.38 -0.89
CA GLU A 60 -7.39 0.35 -1.67
C GLU A 60 -7.59 1.79 -1.19
N ASP A 61 -7.43 2.02 0.11
CA ASP A 61 -7.52 3.37 0.70
C ASP A 61 -6.31 4.24 0.32
N TRP A 62 -5.19 3.62 -0.05
CA TRP A 62 -3.92 4.27 -0.40
C TRP A 62 -3.76 4.50 -1.90
N SER A 63 -4.81 5.04 -2.54
CA SER A 63 -4.91 5.30 -3.98
C SER A 63 -3.72 6.05 -4.63
N VAL A 64 -2.87 6.70 -3.84
CA VAL A 64 -1.62 7.36 -4.28
C VAL A 64 -0.46 6.40 -4.56
N GLY A 65 -0.59 5.12 -4.22
CA GLY A 65 0.48 4.13 -4.32
C GLY A 65 1.56 4.30 -3.24
N PHE A 66 2.69 3.62 -3.44
CA PHE A 66 3.81 3.68 -2.49
C PHE A 66 4.78 4.82 -2.80
N SER A 67 5.28 5.47 -1.75
CA SER A 67 6.23 6.58 -1.88
C SER A 67 7.69 6.15 -1.91
N ALA A 68 7.99 4.94 -1.41
CA ALA A 68 9.34 4.39 -1.39
C ALA A 68 9.37 2.87 -1.55
N PHE A 69 10.51 2.37 -2.02
CA PHE A 69 10.80 0.95 -2.19
C PHE A 69 12.20 0.62 -1.69
N ASN A 70 12.30 -0.25 -0.68
CA ASN A 70 13.57 -0.73 -0.16
C ASN A 70 13.95 -2.05 -0.84
N SER A 71 14.93 -2.00 -1.74
CA SER A 71 15.43 -3.18 -2.46
C SER A 71 16.07 -4.24 -1.56
N ASN A 72 16.61 -3.86 -0.39
CA ASN A 72 17.29 -4.81 0.50
C ASN A 72 16.28 -5.73 1.21
N THR A 73 15.09 -5.22 1.48
CA THR A 73 14.01 -5.95 2.14
C THR A 73 12.87 -6.30 1.17
N ASN A 74 12.96 -5.88 -0.09
CA ASN A 74 11.91 -5.98 -1.10
C ASN A 74 10.54 -5.50 -0.59
N THR A 75 10.54 -4.36 0.11
CA THR A 75 9.35 -3.78 0.74
C THR A 75 9.02 -2.43 0.14
N PHE A 76 7.74 -2.23 -0.13
CA PHE A 76 7.17 -0.93 -0.45
C PHE A 76 6.63 -0.30 0.81
N TYR A 77 6.78 1.00 0.97
CA TYR A 77 6.22 1.70 2.12
C TYR A 77 5.87 3.15 1.82
N THR A 78 4.97 3.67 2.64
CA THR A 78 4.56 5.07 2.67
C THR A 78 4.32 5.49 4.11
N ILE A 79 4.86 6.63 4.50
CA ILE A 79 4.48 7.35 5.71
C ILE A 79 3.65 8.57 5.29
N ALA A 80 2.49 8.75 5.90
CA ALA A 80 1.61 9.88 5.63
C ALA A 80 1.07 10.44 6.94
N ASN A 81 0.56 11.66 6.93
CA ASN A 81 -0.12 12.20 8.10
C ASN A 81 -1.35 13.04 7.70
N ASP A 82 -2.25 13.20 8.66
CA ASP A 82 -3.27 14.24 8.64
C ASP A 82 -3.09 15.15 9.87
N ALA A 83 -4.17 15.81 10.32
CA ALA A 83 -4.15 16.69 11.48
C ALA A 83 -4.11 15.94 12.83
N SER A 84 -4.49 14.66 12.84
CA SER A 84 -4.71 13.89 14.07
C SER A 84 -3.82 12.66 14.18
N ASN A 85 -3.38 12.10 13.05
CA ASN A 85 -2.68 10.81 13.01
C ASN A 85 -1.47 10.84 12.09
N LEU A 86 -0.46 10.07 12.48
CA LEU A 86 0.59 9.56 11.60
C LEU A 86 0.20 8.15 11.13
N TYR A 87 0.39 7.89 9.85
CA TYR A 87 0.10 6.63 9.21
C TYR A 87 1.35 6.01 8.61
N LEU A 88 1.39 4.68 8.63
CA LEU A 88 2.39 3.88 7.92
C LEU A 88 1.65 2.75 7.20
N ILE A 89 1.99 2.52 5.94
CA ILE A 89 1.63 1.29 5.22
C ILE A 89 2.91 0.66 4.68
N ILE A 90 3.00 -0.66 4.78
CA ILE A 90 4.09 -1.47 4.25
C ILE A 90 3.51 -2.65 3.48
N LYS A 91 4.07 -2.95 2.31
CA LYS A 91 3.76 -4.14 1.51
C LYS A 91 5.03 -4.91 1.16
N SER A 92 4.96 -6.23 1.22
CA SER A 92 5.99 -7.14 0.69
C SER A 92 5.37 -8.32 -0.04
N GLY A 93 5.84 -8.57 -1.26
CA GLY A 93 5.60 -9.83 -1.98
C GLY A 93 6.71 -10.86 -1.77
N ASN A 94 7.79 -10.50 -1.06
CA ASN A 94 8.88 -11.43 -0.78
C ASN A 94 8.60 -12.25 0.48
N TYR A 95 8.69 -13.57 0.35
CA TYR A 95 8.40 -14.52 1.41
C TYR A 95 9.31 -14.34 2.64
N GLU A 96 10.62 -14.19 2.44
CA GLU A 96 11.56 -14.05 3.56
C GLU A 96 11.32 -12.76 4.34
N ALA A 97 11.11 -11.65 3.62
CA ALA A 97 10.77 -10.37 4.22
C ALA A 97 9.43 -10.45 4.95
N MET A 98 8.42 -11.08 4.35
CA MET A 98 7.13 -11.35 4.99
C MET A 98 7.30 -12.13 6.30
N GLN A 99 8.04 -13.24 6.29
CA GLN A 99 8.24 -14.04 7.50
C GLN A 99 8.92 -13.22 8.60
N LYS A 100 9.95 -12.44 8.25
CA LYS A 100 10.63 -11.54 9.20
C LYS A 100 9.68 -10.48 9.75
N MET A 101 8.81 -9.90 8.93
CA MET A 101 7.82 -8.92 9.40
C MET A 101 6.79 -9.56 10.33
N ILE A 102 6.27 -10.75 10.00
CA ILE A 102 5.25 -11.42 10.83
C ILE A 102 5.85 -11.92 12.16
N LEU A 103 7.03 -12.54 12.11
CA LEU A 103 7.66 -13.18 13.28
C LEU A 103 8.53 -12.23 14.12
N GLY A 104 9.16 -11.25 13.48
CA GLY A 104 10.01 -10.26 14.11
C GLY A 104 9.31 -8.95 14.44
N GLY A 105 8.18 -8.67 13.78
CA GLY A 105 7.52 -7.38 13.83
C GLY A 105 8.23 -6.33 12.97
N VAL A 106 7.51 -5.26 12.64
CA VAL A 106 8.07 -4.03 12.07
C VAL A 106 8.00 -2.96 13.13
N SER A 107 9.11 -2.22 13.31
CA SER A 107 9.20 -1.10 14.23
C SER A 107 9.23 0.22 13.48
N LEU A 108 8.31 1.12 13.79
CA LEU A 108 8.38 2.53 13.43
C LEU A 108 8.95 3.29 14.61
N MET A 109 10.09 3.94 14.41
CA MET A 109 10.72 4.82 15.39
C MET A 109 10.52 6.26 14.94
N ILE A 110 9.91 7.06 15.80
CA ILE A 110 9.63 8.47 15.60
C ILE A 110 10.49 9.25 16.57
N LYS A 111 11.35 10.13 16.06
CA LYS A 111 12.19 11.00 16.88
C LYS A 111 11.75 12.43 16.70
N HIS A 112 11.44 13.09 17.80
CA HIS A 112 11.15 14.52 17.86
C HIS A 112 11.99 15.15 18.96
N GLU A 113 12.95 16.00 18.58
CA GLU A 113 13.92 16.63 19.48
C GLU A 113 14.65 15.60 20.38
N LYS A 114 14.36 15.62 21.69
CA LYS A 114 14.93 14.72 22.71
C LYS A 114 14.06 13.50 22.99
N SER A 115 12.89 13.40 22.38
CA SER A 115 11.94 12.31 22.58
C SER A 115 12.03 11.31 21.43
N GLU A 116 12.05 10.03 21.78
CA GLU A 116 11.94 8.91 20.84
C GLU A 116 10.74 8.06 21.22
N PHE A 117 9.94 7.70 20.23
CA PHE A 117 8.77 6.86 20.39
C PHE A 117 8.83 5.72 19.39
N LYS A 118 8.66 4.49 19.86
CA LYS A 118 8.69 3.30 19.03
C LYS A 118 7.35 2.59 19.11
N VAL A 119 6.73 2.36 17.96
CA VAL A 119 5.60 1.44 17.81
C VAL A 119 6.07 0.24 17.02
N PHE A 120 5.71 -0.96 17.46
CA PHE A 120 6.01 -2.17 16.70
C PHE A 120 4.81 -3.10 16.58
N TYR A 121 4.65 -3.67 15.39
CA TYR A 121 3.60 -4.60 15.06
C TYR A 121 4.04 -5.48 13.88
N PRO A 122 3.61 -6.75 13.78
CA PRO A 122 2.94 -7.54 14.80
C PRO A 122 3.73 -7.69 16.10
N ALA A 123 3.04 -7.67 17.23
CA ALA A 123 3.54 -8.25 18.47
C ALA A 123 2.69 -9.49 18.79
N TYR A 124 3.34 -10.62 19.04
CA TYR A 124 2.66 -11.88 19.38
C TYR A 124 3.50 -12.70 20.36
N ASN A 125 2.85 -13.67 21.00
CA ASN A 125 3.54 -14.58 21.90
C ASN A 125 4.41 -15.58 21.11
N LYS A 126 5.73 -15.54 21.34
CA LYS A 126 6.73 -16.36 20.66
C LYS A 126 6.74 -17.84 21.08
N SER A 127 5.85 -18.29 21.96
CA SER A 127 5.75 -19.70 22.42
C SER A 127 5.64 -20.72 21.29
N ASN A 128 5.21 -20.33 20.09
CA ASN A 128 5.32 -21.17 18.90
C ASN A 128 5.81 -20.31 17.72
N PRO A 129 7.12 -20.30 17.40
CA PRO A 129 7.67 -19.44 16.35
C PRO A 129 7.39 -19.96 14.93
N ASN A 130 6.98 -21.22 14.76
CA ASN A 130 6.91 -21.88 13.45
C ASN A 130 5.51 -21.95 12.83
N TRP A 131 4.54 -21.21 13.37
CA TRP A 131 3.14 -21.27 12.91
C TRP A 131 2.88 -20.77 11.48
N ILE A 132 3.87 -20.16 10.83
CA ILE A 132 3.83 -19.75 9.42
C ILE A 132 4.86 -20.47 8.54
N SER A 133 5.56 -21.49 9.04
CA SER A 133 6.68 -22.13 8.34
C SER A 133 6.30 -22.68 6.96
N ASN A 134 5.05 -23.12 6.81
CA ASN A 134 4.54 -23.77 5.60
C ASN A 134 3.86 -22.79 4.63
N TRP A 135 3.80 -21.49 4.95
CA TRP A 135 3.12 -20.49 4.11
C TRP A 135 3.90 -20.14 2.84
N GLY A 136 5.20 -20.46 2.78
CA GLY A 136 6.02 -20.29 1.56
C GLY A 136 6.03 -21.52 0.66
N SER A 137 5.68 -22.68 1.21
CA SER A 137 5.65 -23.95 0.49
C SER A 137 4.31 -24.20 -0.19
N SER A 138 3.28 -23.43 0.16
CA SER A 138 1.94 -23.61 -0.39
C SER A 138 1.73 -22.66 -1.56
N VAL A 139 1.83 -23.26 -2.76
CA VAL A 139 1.20 -22.85 -4.00
C VAL A 139 1.87 -21.68 -4.74
N SER A 140 2.41 -21.99 -5.92
CA SER A 140 2.63 -20.97 -6.95
C SER A 140 1.26 -20.43 -7.37
N ILE A 141 0.84 -19.34 -6.73
CA ILE A 141 -0.42 -18.61 -7.02
C ILE A 141 -0.41 -18.07 -8.47
N ASN A 142 0.77 -18.04 -9.10
CA ASN A 142 1.00 -17.67 -10.49
C ASN A 142 0.99 -18.87 -11.45
N SER A 143 0.68 -20.09 -10.99
CA SER A 143 0.45 -21.20 -11.90
C SER A 143 -0.89 -21.01 -12.62
N PRO A 144 -0.95 -21.16 -13.96
CA PRO A 144 -2.20 -21.04 -14.72
C PRO A 144 -3.30 -22.03 -14.29
N LEU A 145 -2.97 -23.02 -13.47
CA LEU A 145 -3.88 -24.00 -12.87
C LEU A 145 -4.53 -23.53 -11.56
N PHE A 146 -4.10 -22.40 -10.98
CA PHE A 146 -4.70 -21.84 -9.77
C PHE A 146 -5.85 -20.89 -10.09
N SER A 147 -7.07 -21.31 -9.78
CA SER A 147 -8.24 -20.43 -9.87
C SER A 147 -8.22 -19.38 -8.75
N ASN A 148 -8.75 -18.19 -9.03
CA ASN A 148 -8.95 -17.11 -8.05
C ASN A 148 -9.68 -17.58 -6.79
N LYS A 149 -10.56 -18.59 -6.91
CA LYS A 149 -11.30 -19.18 -5.79
C LYS A 149 -10.40 -19.91 -4.80
N ILE A 150 -9.37 -20.60 -5.28
CA ILE A 150 -8.42 -21.29 -4.41
C ILE A 150 -7.51 -20.27 -3.73
N ALA A 151 -7.02 -19.27 -4.46
CA ALA A 151 -6.25 -18.17 -3.90
C ALA A 151 -7.03 -17.45 -2.78
N ASP A 152 -8.29 -17.09 -3.04
CA ASP A 152 -9.18 -16.47 -2.04
C ASP A 152 -9.34 -17.35 -0.79
N SER A 153 -9.59 -18.65 -0.96
CA SER A 153 -9.72 -19.59 0.16
C SER A 153 -8.45 -19.66 1.03
N ILE A 154 -7.27 -19.77 0.40
CA ILE A 154 -6.00 -19.82 1.13
C ILE A 154 -5.72 -18.50 1.84
N MET A 155 -5.91 -17.37 1.15
CA MET A 155 -5.68 -16.05 1.75
C MET A 155 -6.65 -15.77 2.90
N LYS A 156 -7.91 -16.19 2.78
CA LYS A 156 -8.89 -16.11 3.86
C LYS A 156 -8.43 -16.87 5.09
N GLU A 157 -7.93 -18.11 4.95
CA GLU A 157 -7.42 -18.90 6.07
C GLU A 157 -6.18 -18.25 6.72
N ARG A 158 -5.22 -17.78 5.91
CA ARG A 158 -4.03 -17.07 6.40
C ARG A 158 -4.40 -15.80 7.16
N ASN A 159 -5.33 -15.01 6.62
CA ASN A 159 -5.84 -13.80 7.26
C ASN A 159 -6.57 -14.09 8.58
N GLN A 160 -7.37 -15.15 8.63
CA GLN A 160 -7.98 -15.61 9.87
C GLN A 160 -6.92 -16.02 10.90
N THR A 161 -5.85 -16.67 10.46
CA THR A 161 -4.75 -17.09 11.34
C THR A 161 -3.97 -15.88 11.86
N LEU A 162 -3.61 -14.91 10.99
CA LEU A 162 -3.02 -13.63 11.39
C LEU A 162 -3.90 -12.96 12.46
N ALA A 163 -5.20 -12.80 12.20
CA ALA A 163 -6.12 -12.16 13.12
C ALA A 163 -6.26 -12.90 14.46
N LYS A 164 -6.15 -14.23 14.47
CA LYS A 164 -6.19 -15.05 15.70
C LYS A 164 -4.90 -14.94 16.52
N ARG A 165 -3.74 -14.90 15.86
CA ARG A 165 -2.42 -14.96 16.52
C ARG A 165 -1.88 -13.58 16.90
N ILE A 166 -2.16 -12.57 16.08
CA ILE A 166 -1.65 -11.21 16.25
C ILE A 166 -2.72 -10.38 16.96
N LYS A 167 -2.54 -10.24 18.28
CA LYS A 167 -3.48 -9.53 19.14
C LYS A 167 -2.87 -8.30 19.81
N MET A 168 -1.57 -8.07 19.61
CA MET A 168 -0.84 -7.04 20.33
C MET A 168 -0.09 -6.09 19.39
N ILE A 169 0.04 -4.87 19.88
CA ILE A 169 0.88 -3.79 19.37
C ILE A 169 1.85 -3.46 20.50
N GLY A 170 3.13 -3.39 20.18
CA GLY A 170 4.14 -2.96 21.12
C GLY A 170 4.39 -1.47 21.05
N VAL A 171 4.57 -0.85 22.21
CA VAL A 171 4.89 0.58 22.33
C VAL A 171 6.04 0.73 23.32
N LYS A 172 7.03 1.53 22.95
CA LYS A 172 8.12 1.95 23.85
C LYS A 172 8.27 3.46 23.79
N GLU A 173 8.14 4.09 24.94
CA GLU A 173 8.35 5.53 25.13
C GLU A 173 9.80 5.80 25.53
N PHE A 174 10.26 7.03 25.31
CA PHE A 174 11.62 7.44 25.66
C PHE A 174 11.88 7.33 27.16
N GLY A 175 13.01 6.71 27.53
CA GLY A 175 13.37 6.49 28.94
C GLY A 175 12.62 5.34 29.61
N ALA A 176 11.66 4.69 28.94
CA ALA A 176 11.04 3.49 29.47
C ALA A 176 12.03 2.31 29.44
N GLU A 177 12.20 1.66 30.59
CA GLU A 177 13.07 0.48 30.71
C GLU A 177 12.50 -0.73 29.95
N THR A 178 11.17 -0.81 29.83
CA THR A 178 10.48 -1.97 29.25
C THR A 178 9.51 -1.58 28.13
N ASP A 179 9.35 -2.49 27.18
CA ASP A 179 8.37 -2.37 26.11
C ASP A 179 6.99 -2.72 26.68
N THR A 180 5.97 -1.92 26.36
CA THR A 180 4.58 -2.21 26.77
C THR A 180 3.83 -2.88 25.63
N LEU A 181 3.08 -3.93 25.94
CA LEU A 181 2.18 -4.59 25.00
C LEU A 181 0.77 -4.09 25.20
N HIS A 182 0.21 -3.52 24.14
CA HIS A 182 -1.18 -3.10 24.08
C HIS A 182 -1.96 -4.06 23.19
N SER A 183 -3.23 -4.32 23.53
CA SER A 183 -4.12 -4.99 22.59
C SER A 183 -4.23 -4.16 21.30
N VAL A 184 -4.48 -4.82 20.16
CA VAL A 184 -4.82 -4.14 18.90
C VAL A 184 -6.09 -3.27 19.00
N TYR A 185 -6.83 -3.38 20.11
CA TYR A 185 -7.82 -2.41 20.57
C TYR A 185 -7.35 -1.87 21.92
N ASN A 186 -6.81 -0.64 21.95
CA ASN A 186 -6.21 -0.06 23.15
C ASN A 186 -6.68 1.38 23.41
N ALA A 187 -6.53 1.82 24.66
CA ALA A 187 -6.90 3.16 25.10
C ALA A 187 -6.02 4.28 24.51
N LYS A 188 -4.84 3.94 23.96
CA LYS A 188 -3.94 4.91 23.31
C LYS A 188 -4.38 5.27 21.89
N GLY A 189 -5.46 4.67 21.38
CA GLY A 189 -5.97 4.94 20.03
C GLY A 189 -5.07 4.44 18.89
N ILE A 190 -3.97 3.73 19.21
CA ILE A 190 -3.07 3.17 18.19
C ILE A 190 -3.77 1.97 17.55
N VAL A 191 -3.94 2.00 16.23
CA VAL A 191 -4.53 0.92 15.47
C VAL A 191 -3.49 0.37 14.51
N ALA A 192 -3.33 -0.95 14.48
CA ALA A 192 -2.52 -1.61 13.48
C ALA A 192 -3.19 -2.89 12.99
N ARG A 193 -3.07 -3.16 11.69
CA ARG A 193 -3.63 -4.35 11.05
C ARG A 193 -2.66 -4.90 10.01
N SER A 194 -2.82 -6.19 9.72
CA SER A 194 -2.14 -6.81 8.60
C SER A 194 -2.99 -7.88 7.94
N ARG A 195 -2.74 -8.06 6.66
CA ARG A 195 -3.51 -8.94 5.78
C ARG A 195 -2.67 -9.37 4.58
N PHE A 196 -3.00 -10.51 4.01
CA PHE A 196 -2.61 -10.92 2.68
C PHE A 196 -3.63 -10.47 1.64
N ASP A 197 -3.14 -9.87 0.55
CA ASP A 197 -3.92 -9.68 -0.68
C ASP A 197 -4.05 -10.99 -1.48
N LEU A 198 -4.83 -10.98 -2.56
CA LEU A 198 -5.10 -12.18 -3.36
C LEU A 198 -3.86 -12.70 -4.08
N GLU A 199 -2.88 -11.82 -4.32
CA GLU A 199 -1.58 -12.15 -4.89
C GLU A 199 -0.59 -12.69 -3.83
N GLY A 200 -1.01 -12.78 -2.57
CA GLY A 200 -0.22 -13.29 -1.46
C GLY A 200 0.82 -12.31 -0.92
N ASN A 201 0.75 -11.02 -1.29
CA ASN A 201 1.58 -10.01 -0.66
C ASN A 201 1.07 -9.74 0.75
N TYR A 202 2.01 -9.57 1.68
CA TYR A 202 1.71 -9.14 3.03
C TYR A 202 1.65 -7.62 3.11
N ILE A 203 0.55 -7.11 3.64
CA ILE A 203 0.29 -5.70 3.88
C ILE A 203 0.15 -5.50 5.39
N ALA A 204 0.80 -4.47 5.92
CA ALA A 204 0.65 -4.03 7.30
C ALA A 204 0.48 -2.52 7.34
N GLU A 205 -0.39 -2.06 8.24
CA GLU A 205 -0.81 -0.67 8.35
C GLU A 205 -0.88 -0.22 9.81
N TRP A 206 -0.62 1.06 10.03
CA TRP A 206 -0.68 1.72 11.33
C TRP A 206 -1.42 3.06 11.22
N SER A 207 -2.19 3.39 12.26
CA SER A 207 -2.63 4.73 12.60
C SER A 207 -2.17 5.01 14.02
N ILE A 208 -1.38 6.07 14.19
CA ILE A 208 -0.77 6.48 15.45
C ILE A 208 -1.26 7.91 15.72
N PRO A 209 -2.06 8.13 16.78
CA PRO A 209 -2.47 9.48 17.18
C PRO A 209 -1.26 10.37 17.46
N LEU A 210 -1.35 11.65 17.08
CA LEU A 210 -0.34 12.66 17.34
C LEU A 210 -0.48 13.30 18.75
N SER A 211 -1.54 12.95 19.48
CA SER A 211 -1.90 13.46 20.82
C SER A 211 -2.14 12.33 21.81
#